data_AF-A0A842IRS4-F1
#
_entry.id   AF-A0A842IRS4-F1
#
_cell.length_a   1.000
_cell.length_b   1.000
_cell.length_c   1.000
_cell.angle_alpha   90.00
_cell.angle_beta   90.00
_cell.angle_gamma   90.00
#
_symmetry.space_group_name_H-M   'P 1'
#
loop_
_entity.id
_entity.type
_entity.pdbx_description
1 polymer ?
#
loop_
_entity_poly.entity_id
_entity_poly.type
_entity_poly.pdbx_seq_one_letter_code
_entity_poly.pdbx_strand_id
1 'polypeptide(L)'
;MELVLNQKLESVPEPVAVSHYTTNGLLNSNYKSIVKQNFSESTTKSVFGIRQRIKSSQLRMVNHTSVILKLSVFAIALVAMF
;
A
#
# COMPACT_ATOMS: atom_id res chain seq x y z
N MET A 1 -34.60 19.56 4.40
CA MET A 1 -33.41 20.05 3.67
C MET A 1 -33.23 19.13 2.47
N GLU A 2 -33.39 19.68 1.28
CA GLU A 2 -33.53 18.93 0.04
C GLU A 2 -32.14 18.82 -0.60
N LEU A 3 -31.61 17.59 -0.70
CA LEU A 3 -30.30 17.33 -1.29
C LEU A 3 -30.43 17.36 -2.82
N VAL A 4 -30.25 18.55 -3.38
CA VAL A 4 -30.12 18.75 -4.83
C VAL A 4 -28.81 18.11 -5.30
N LEU A 5 -28.88 16.85 -5.75
CA LEU A 5 -27.79 16.10 -6.34
C LEU A 5 -27.59 16.50 -7.81
N ASN A 6 -27.12 17.73 -8.06
CA ASN A 6 -26.67 18.16 -9.37
C ASN A 6 -25.17 17.84 -9.52
N GLN A 7 -24.84 16.58 -9.76
CA GLN A 7 -23.54 16.25 -10.33
C GLN A 7 -23.70 15.07 -11.27
N LYS A 8 -23.43 15.34 -12.54
CA LYS A 8 -23.29 14.40 -13.65
C LYS A 8 -22.36 13.26 -13.20
N LEU A 9 -22.95 12.23 -12.59
CA LEU A 9 -22.27 11.01 -12.22
C LEU A 9 -21.92 10.32 -13.53
N GLU A 10 -20.65 10.37 -13.87
CA GLU A 10 -20.07 9.52 -14.90
C GLU A 10 -20.57 8.09 -14.66
N SER A 11 -21.25 7.53 -15.66
CA SER A 11 -22.00 6.28 -15.54
C SER A 11 -21.10 5.18 -14.98
N VAL A 12 -21.47 4.68 -13.80
CA VAL A 12 -20.91 3.44 -13.25
C VAL A 12 -21.12 2.36 -14.32
N PRO A 13 -20.08 1.61 -14.72
CA PRO A 13 -20.24 0.53 -15.69
C PRO A 13 -21.34 -0.43 -15.21
N GLU A 14 -22.28 -0.79 -16.09
CA GLU A 14 -23.33 -1.75 -15.75
C GLU A 14 -22.70 -2.99 -15.10
N PRO A 15 -23.21 -3.42 -13.93
CA PRO A 15 -22.69 -4.60 -13.27
C PRO A 15 -22.94 -5.81 -14.17
N VAL A 16 -21.86 -6.35 -14.73
CA VAL A 16 -21.89 -7.59 -15.49
C VAL A 16 -22.54 -8.65 -14.61
N ALA A 17 -23.63 -9.26 -15.09
CA ALA A 17 -24.36 -10.29 -14.35
C ALA A 17 -23.44 -11.50 -14.09
N VAL A 18 -22.80 -11.50 -12.91
CA VAL A 18 -21.97 -12.63 -12.47
C VAL A 18 -22.92 -13.70 -11.95
N SER A 19 -22.98 -14.85 -12.64
CA SER A 19 -23.79 -15.98 -12.23
C SER A 19 -23.50 -16.37 -10.77
N HIS A 20 -24.53 -16.38 -9.93
CA HIS A 20 -24.48 -16.68 -8.49
C HIS A 20 -23.99 -18.10 -8.14
N TYR A 21 -23.67 -18.93 -9.14
CA TYR A 21 -23.30 -20.35 -9.00
C TYR A 21 -21.81 -20.62 -9.01
N THR A 22 -20.96 -19.59 -9.13
CA THR A 22 -19.52 -19.80 -9.04
C THR A 22 -19.10 -19.73 -7.57
N THR A 23 -18.53 -20.82 -7.06
CA THR A 23 -17.93 -20.95 -5.71
C THR A 23 -16.77 -20.00 -5.45
N ASN A 24 -16.47 -19.09 -6.38
CA ASN A 24 -15.52 -18.02 -6.19
C ASN A 24 -16.19 -16.98 -5.29
N GLY A 25 -15.98 -17.09 -3.98
CA GLY A 25 -16.47 -16.13 -3.00
C GLY A 25 -16.13 -14.68 -3.36
N LEU A 26 -16.64 -13.73 -2.58
CA LEU A 26 -16.52 -12.26 -2.79
C LEU A 26 -15.14 -11.80 -3.30
N LEU A 27 -14.08 -12.51 -2.90
CA LEU A 27 -12.73 -12.39 -3.43
C LEU A 27 -12.48 -13.30 -4.65
N ASN A 28 -13.17 -12.99 -5.75
CA ASN A 28 -12.88 -13.53 -7.09
C ASN A 28 -11.41 -13.24 -7.46
N SER A 29 -10.75 -14.12 -8.22
CA SER A 29 -9.39 -13.93 -8.75
C SER A 29 -9.21 -12.57 -9.47
N ASN A 30 -10.24 -12.08 -10.15
CA ASN A 30 -10.30 -10.77 -10.79
C ASN A 30 -10.32 -9.62 -9.76
N TYR A 31 -11.14 -9.73 -8.71
CA TYR A 31 -11.13 -8.76 -7.62
C TYR A 31 -9.75 -8.71 -6.94
N LYS A 32 -9.12 -9.88 -6.74
CA LYS A 32 -7.78 -10.00 -6.18
C LYS A 32 -6.72 -9.33 -7.06
N SER A 33 -6.80 -9.44 -8.39
CA SER A 33 -5.87 -8.75 -9.29
C SER A 33 -6.06 -7.24 -9.27
N ILE A 34 -7.30 -6.75 -9.24
CA ILE A 34 -7.62 -5.32 -9.14
C ILE A 34 -7.06 -4.74 -7.84
N VAL A 35 -7.31 -5.39 -6.70
CA VAL A 35 -6.78 -4.94 -5.40
C VAL A 35 -5.26 -4.93 -5.40
N LYS A 36 -4.61 -5.96 -5.97
CA LYS A 36 -3.15 -6.03 -6.06
C LYS A 36 -2.59 -4.89 -6.93
N GLN A 37 -3.22 -4.61 -8.06
CA GLN A 37 -2.84 -3.50 -8.93
C GLN A 37 -3.00 -2.15 -8.22
N ASN A 38 -4.14 -1.92 -7.57
CA ASN A 38 -4.37 -0.69 -6.79
C ASN A 38 -3.39 -0.53 -5.60
N PHE A 39 -2.96 -1.65 -5.02
CA PHE A 39 -1.97 -1.65 -3.95
C PHE A 39 -0.56 -1.35 -4.45
N SER A 40 -0.17 -1.86 -5.63
CA SER A 40 1.13 -1.56 -6.25
C SER A 40 1.19 -0.17 -6.88
N GLU A 41 0.11 0.25 -7.52
CA GLU A 41 -0.06 1.55 -8.19
C GLU A 41 -0.71 2.57 -7.25
N SER A 42 -0.44 2.47 -5.94
CA SER A 42 -1.12 3.27 -4.93
C SER A 42 -1.00 4.76 -5.27
N THR A 43 -2.09 5.36 -5.72
CA THR A 43 -2.09 6.71 -6.27
C THR A 43 -1.83 7.71 -5.16
N THR A 44 -0.92 8.67 -5.37
CA THR A 44 -0.53 9.68 -4.37
C THR A 44 -1.67 10.62 -3.95
N LYS A 45 -2.77 10.62 -4.71
CA LYS A 45 -3.96 11.46 -4.47
C LYS A 45 -5.02 10.80 -3.58
N SER A 46 -4.91 9.50 -3.30
CA SER A 46 -5.87 8.78 -2.46
C SER A 46 -5.42 8.75 -1.00
N VAL A 47 -6.37 8.87 -0.06
CA VAL A 47 -6.13 8.76 1.39
C VAL A 47 -5.47 7.42 1.74
N PHE A 48 -5.89 6.34 1.08
CA PHE A 48 -5.27 5.03 1.23
C PHE A 48 -3.81 5.03 0.77
N GLY A 49 -3.53 5.58 -0.41
CA GLY A 49 -2.18 5.66 -0.96
C GLY A 49 -1.22 6.49 -0.10
N ILE A 50 -1.70 7.62 0.45
CA ILE A 50 -0.93 8.45 1.38
C ILE A 50 -0.57 7.67 2.65
N ARG A 51 -1.55 7.02 3.29
CA ARG A 51 -1.34 6.20 4.49
C ARG A 51 -0.39 5.03 4.23
N GLN A 52 -0.59 4.35 3.12
CA GLN A 52 0.22 3.23 2.65
C GLN A 52 1.69 3.64 2.47
N ARG A 53 1.94 4.80 1.84
CA ARG A 53 3.29 5.32 1.59
C ARG A 53 4.03 5.69 2.88
N ILE A 54 3.33 6.30 3.84
CA ILE A 54 3.93 6.61 5.14
C ILE A 54 4.34 5.31 5.85
N LYS A 55 3.46 4.32 5.86
CA LYS A 55 3.72 3.02 6.49
C LYS A 55 4.87 2.26 5.79
N SER A 56 4.91 2.26 4.46
CA SER A 56 5.98 1.60 3.71
C SER A 56 7.32 2.30 3.89
N SER A 57 7.32 3.64 3.98
CA SER A 57 8.52 4.43 4.28
C SER A 57 9.08 4.08 5.66
N GLN A 58 8.24 4.00 6.69
CA GLN A 58 8.68 3.59 8.04
C GLN A 58 9.29 2.18 8.05
N LEU A 59 8.71 1.23 7.31
CA LEU A 59 9.23 -0.14 7.23
C LEU A 59 10.53 -0.24 6.39
N ARG A 60 10.68 0.61 5.36
CA ARG A 60 11.92 0.70 4.57
C ARG A 60 13.02 1.52 5.25
N MET A 61 12.67 2.34 6.25
CA MET A 61 13.62 3.18 6.96
C MET A 61 14.46 2.32 7.90
N VAL A 62 15.41 1.59 7.32
CA VAL A 62 16.50 0.99 8.07
C VAL A 62 17.35 2.14 8.62
N ASN A 63 17.59 2.15 9.93
CA ASN A 63 18.42 3.17 10.56
C ASN A 63 19.90 2.92 10.22
N HIS A 64 20.33 3.38 9.05
CA HIS A 64 21.70 3.26 8.56
C HIS A 64 22.70 3.86 9.54
N THR A 65 22.33 4.97 10.20
CA THR A 65 23.17 5.61 11.22
C THR A 65 23.44 4.70 12.41
N SER A 66 22.44 3.95 12.88
CA SER A 66 22.62 2.98 13.97
C SER A 66 23.57 1.85 13.59
N VAL A 67 23.47 1.35 12.36
CA VAL A 67 24.35 0.29 11.84
C VAL A 67 25.80 0.80 11.73
N ILE A 68 26.00 1.98 11.14
CA ILE A 68 27.32 2.60 10.99
C ILE A 68 27.96 2.86 12.35
N LEU A 69 27.20 3.36 13.33
CA LEU A 69 27.71 3.63 14.66
C LEU A 69 28.18 2.35 15.37
N LYS A 70 27.37 1.28 15.32
CA LYS A 70 27.75 -0.02 15.90
C LYS A 70 29.01 -0.60 15.24
N LEU A 71 29.09 -0.50 13.91
CA LEU A 71 30.24 -1.00 13.15
C LEU A 71 31.52 -0.22 13.49
N SER A 72 31.42 1.10 13.61
CA SER A 72 32.55 1.97 13.98
C SER A 72 33.08 1.65 15.37
N VAL A 73 32.18 1.53 16.37
CA VAL A 73 32.57 1.15 17.73
C VAL A 73 33.24 -0.23 17.77
N PHE A 74 32.73 -1.19 17.01
CA PHE A 74 33.35 -2.52 16.90
C PHE A 74 34.75 -2.46 16.27
N ALA A 75 34.93 -1.67 15.21
CA ALA A 75 36.23 -1.50 14.57
C ALA A 75 37.26 -0.86 15.51
N ILE A 76 36.87 0.16 16.29
CA ILE A 76 37.74 0.79 17.30
C ILE A 76 38.14 -0.24 18.36
N ALA A 77 37.20 -1.07 18.83
CA ALA A 77 37.50 -2.11 19.81
C ALA A 77 38.51 -3.14 19.29
N LEU A 78 38.41 -3.53 18.01
CA LEU A 78 39.40 -4.41 17.37
C LEU A 78 40.78 -3.76 17.31
N VAL A 79 40.87 -2.50 16.86
CA VAL A 79 42.14 -1.77 16.79
C VAL A 79 42.76 -1.56 18.17
N ALA A 80 41.96 -1.42 19.22
CA ALA A 80 42.47 -1.28 20.59
C ALA A 80 42.94 -2.62 21.19
N MET A 81 42.45 -3.75 20.68
CA MET A 81 42.77 -5.08 21.19
C MET A 81 43.99 -5.72 20.52
N PHE A 82 44.29 -5.33 19.28
CA PHE A 82 45.46 -5.75 18.50
C PHE A 82 46.55 -4.69 18.53
#